data_AF-A0A8H6Y0Y1-F1
#
_entry.id   AF-A0A8H6Y0Y1-F1
#
_cell.length_a   1.000
_cell.length_b   1.000
_cell.length_c   1.000
_cell.angle_alpha   90.00
_cell.angle_beta   90.00
_cell.angle_gamma   90.00
#
_symmetry.space_group_name_H-M   'P 1'
#
loop_
_entity.id
_entity.type
_entity.pdbx_description
1 polymer ?
#
loop_
_entity_poly.entity_id
_entity_poly.type
_entity_poly.pdbx_seq_one_letter_code
_entity_poly.pdbx_strand_id
1 'polypeptide(L)'
;MSRSWIPRAPKTSTAPSTAPAAAPAGLPTSGDAAWLVADEKRFIEYLIEHVAEAGDNKNFKASTFRGAADHLELTRTRGGPKTAKSCEQKYRTLRKLWGLVDIIMGVSGWSWSEKDGVKVTPAMQSSWDDWVRVNTDAKRFRNKGWPFYALMF
;
A
#
# COMPACT_ATOMS: atom_id res chain seq x y z
N MET A 1 69.86 -12.07 8.95
CA MET A 1 68.96 -11.02 8.42
C MET A 1 67.66 -11.74 8.04
N SER A 2 66.47 -11.52 8.58
CA SER A 2 65.91 -10.42 9.36
C SER A 2 64.82 -10.98 10.29
N ARG A 3 64.72 -10.42 11.50
CA ARG A 3 63.64 -10.68 12.48
C ARG A 3 62.39 -9.92 12.07
N SER A 4 61.21 -10.43 12.46
CA SER A 4 60.05 -9.70 13.05
C SER A 4 58.82 -10.61 13.01
N TRP A 5 57.90 -10.71 13.96
CA TRP A 5 57.73 -10.38 15.38
C TRP A 5 56.35 -10.99 15.73
N ILE A 6 56.19 -11.64 16.89
CA ILE A 6 54.91 -12.18 17.42
C ILE A 6 54.66 -11.48 18.78
N PRO A 7 53.41 -11.21 19.21
CA PRO A 7 52.73 -12.10 20.18
C PRO A 7 51.20 -12.20 19.95
N ARG A 8 50.57 -13.38 19.91
CA ARG A 8 50.09 -14.29 20.97
C ARG A 8 48.83 -13.80 21.73
N ALA A 9 47.75 -14.58 21.57
CA ALA A 9 46.45 -14.53 22.28
C ALA A 9 46.57 -14.90 23.78
N PRO A 10 45.51 -14.79 24.63
CA PRO A 10 44.50 -15.86 24.69
C PRO A 10 43.06 -15.49 25.15
N LYS A 11 42.23 -16.53 25.09
CA LYS A 11 40.77 -16.75 25.21
C LYS A 11 40.15 -16.56 26.61
N THR A 12 38.84 -16.30 26.65
CA THR A 12 37.78 -16.84 27.57
C THR A 12 36.42 -16.55 26.88
N SER A 13 35.47 -17.44 26.57
CA SER A 13 34.68 -18.46 27.28
C SER A 13 33.76 -17.93 28.39
N THR A 14 32.44 -17.93 28.16
CA THR A 14 31.35 -18.38 29.08
C THR A 14 29.97 -18.22 28.39
N ALA A 15 29.12 -19.25 28.48
CA ALA A 15 27.73 -19.32 27.99
C ALA A 15 26.71 -18.97 29.12
N PRO A 16 25.43 -19.40 29.05
CA PRO A 16 24.23 -18.72 28.53
C PRO A 16 23.30 -18.19 29.65
N SER A 17 22.39 -17.23 29.41
CA SER A 17 21.17 -17.10 30.25
C SER A 17 20.12 -16.09 29.75
N THR A 18 18.91 -16.62 29.56
CA THR A 18 17.63 -16.08 30.07
C THR A 18 17.10 -14.74 29.55
N ALA A 19 16.01 -14.84 28.78
CA ALA A 19 15.05 -13.76 28.60
C ALA A 19 14.38 -13.39 29.93
N PRO A 20 13.93 -12.14 30.08
CA PRO A 20 12.57 -11.95 30.54
C PRO A 20 11.76 -11.08 29.58
N ALA A 21 10.48 -11.43 29.48
CA ALA A 21 9.46 -10.67 28.78
C ALA A 21 9.34 -9.25 29.34
N ALA A 22 9.29 -8.27 28.43
CA ALA A 22 8.70 -6.96 28.69
C ALA A 22 7.77 -6.60 27.51
N ALA A 23 6.53 -6.26 27.85
CA ALA A 23 5.44 -5.89 26.95
C ALA A 23 5.68 -4.49 26.30
N PRO A 24 4.81 -4.04 25.38
CA PRO A 24 5.19 -3.60 24.05
C PRO A 24 5.82 -2.20 24.04
N ALA A 25 7.01 -2.10 23.45
CA ALA A 25 7.58 -0.82 23.08
C ALA A 25 6.66 -0.15 22.05
N GLY A 26 6.14 1.02 22.40
CA GLY A 26 5.36 1.87 21.51
C GLY A 26 6.10 2.09 20.18
N LEU A 27 5.36 1.86 19.09
CA LEU A 27 5.87 2.06 17.73
C LEU A 27 6.40 3.49 17.55
N PRO A 28 7.57 3.68 16.91
CA PRO A 28 8.16 4.99 16.69
C PRO A 28 7.23 5.88 15.86
N THR A 29 6.77 6.97 16.47
CA THR A 29 5.96 8.02 15.87
C THR A 29 6.87 9.07 15.22
N SER A 30 7.57 8.72 14.16
CA SER A 30 8.19 9.75 13.30
C SER A 30 8.41 9.16 11.91
N GLY A 31 7.39 9.29 11.08
CA GLY A 31 7.38 8.86 9.68
C GLY A 31 5.99 9.01 9.12
N ASP A 32 5.87 9.46 7.88
CA ASP A 32 4.60 9.59 7.17
C ASP A 32 3.75 8.32 7.28
N ALA A 33 2.43 8.48 7.15
CA ALA A 33 1.51 7.35 7.14
C ALA A 33 1.89 6.36 6.02
N ALA A 34 2.41 5.20 6.41
CA ALA A 34 2.76 4.14 5.49
C ALA A 34 1.49 3.34 5.17
N TRP A 35 1.01 3.44 3.93
CA TRP A 35 -0.13 2.67 3.45
C TRP A 35 0.34 1.34 2.85
N LEU A 36 0.27 0.27 3.64
CA LEU A 36 0.56 -1.07 3.15
C LEU A 36 -0.67 -1.66 2.45
N VAL A 37 -0.47 -2.70 1.63
CA VAL A 37 -1.57 -3.42 0.95
C VAL A 37 -2.60 -3.94 1.96
N ALA A 38 -2.15 -4.43 3.12
CA ALA A 38 -3.04 -4.88 4.19
C ALA A 38 -3.88 -3.73 4.79
N ASP A 39 -3.30 -2.53 4.89
CA ASP A 39 -4.01 -1.35 5.38
C ASP A 39 -5.04 -0.85 4.37
N GLU A 40 -4.68 -0.84 3.08
CA GLU A 40 -5.59 -0.49 1.99
C GLU A 40 -6.76 -1.46 1.92
N LYS A 41 -6.51 -2.77 2.08
CA LYS A 41 -7.56 -3.80 2.13
C LYS A 41 -8.54 -3.54 3.27
N ARG A 42 -8.03 -3.37 4.50
CA ARG A 42 -8.85 -3.09 5.70
C ARG A 42 -9.64 -1.79 5.55
N PHE A 43 -9.00 -0.76 4.98
CA PHE A 43 -9.65 0.51 4.72
C PHE A 43 -10.83 0.35 3.75
N ILE A 44 -10.64 -0.38 2.65
CA ILE A 44 -11.71 -0.64 1.69
C ILE A 44 -12.82 -1.48 2.32
N GLU A 45 -12.48 -2.54 3.06
CA GLU A 45 -13.45 -3.37 3.80
C GLU A 45 -14.32 -2.51 4.74
N TYR A 46 -13.70 -1.61 5.51
CA TYR A 46 -14.42 -0.65 6.35
C TYR A 46 -15.36 0.27 5.54
N LEU A 47 -14.92 0.75 4.39
CA LEU A 47 -15.76 1.57 3.52
C LEU A 47 -16.94 0.79 2.90
N ILE A 48 -16.74 -0.51 2.60
CA ILE A 48 -17.83 -1.39 2.13
C ILE A 48 -18.89 -1.54 3.23
N GLU A 49 -18.47 -1.75 4.47
CA GLU A 49 -19.40 -1.87 5.61
C GLU A 49 -20.23 -0.60 5.82
N HIS A 50 -19.63 0.57 5.56
CA HIS A 50 -20.30 1.87 5.67
C HIS A 50 -20.86 2.41 4.34
N VAL A 51 -20.93 1.60 3.28
CA VAL A 51 -21.40 2.07 1.95
C VAL A 51 -22.84 2.60 1.99
N ALA A 52 -23.68 2.04 2.87
CA ALA A 52 -25.06 2.47 3.04
C ALA A 52 -25.18 3.90 3.62
N GLU A 53 -24.12 4.39 4.27
CA GLU A 53 -24.04 5.74 4.82
C GLU A 53 -23.39 6.74 3.84
N ALA A 54 -22.90 6.25 2.70
CA ALA A 54 -22.31 7.09 1.68
C ALA A 54 -23.39 7.97 1.05
N GLY A 55 -23.03 9.22 0.75
CA GLY A 55 -23.87 10.13 -0.01
C GLY A 55 -23.88 9.81 -1.50
N ASP A 56 -24.43 10.73 -2.29
CA ASP A 56 -24.48 10.62 -3.74
C ASP A 56 -23.12 10.25 -4.35
N ASN A 57 -23.16 9.37 -5.35
CA ASN A 57 -21.99 8.87 -6.05
C ASN A 57 -20.93 8.22 -5.13
N LYS A 58 -21.37 7.67 -3.99
CA LYS A 58 -20.54 6.99 -2.98
C LYS A 58 -19.52 7.93 -2.35
N ASN A 59 -19.90 9.19 -2.14
CA ASN A 59 -19.05 10.14 -1.43
C ASN A 59 -19.24 10.02 0.09
N PHE A 60 -18.16 9.72 0.81
CA PHE A 60 -18.19 9.56 2.27
C PHE A 60 -18.07 10.88 3.01
N LYS A 61 -18.69 10.97 4.19
CA LYS A 61 -18.58 12.11 5.09
C LYS A 61 -17.25 12.07 5.83
N ALA A 62 -16.80 13.24 6.32
CA ALA A 62 -15.62 13.34 7.18
C ALA A 62 -15.70 12.43 8.43
N SER A 63 -16.90 12.22 8.97
CA SER A 63 -17.14 11.30 10.09
C SER A 63 -16.78 9.85 9.74
N THR A 64 -17.08 9.39 8.53
CA THR A 64 -16.73 8.03 8.08
C THR A 64 -15.22 7.88 7.97
N PHE A 65 -14.51 8.88 7.43
CA PHE A 65 -13.04 8.83 7.38
C PHE A 65 -12.38 8.92 8.76
N ARG A 66 -13.01 9.59 9.71
CA ARG A 66 -12.58 9.57 11.12
C ARG A 66 -12.76 8.19 11.73
N GLY A 67 -13.93 7.57 11.56
CA GLY A 67 -14.16 6.20 12.02
C GLY A 67 -13.19 5.20 11.38
N ALA A 68 -12.90 5.37 10.10
CA ALA A 68 -11.90 4.56 9.39
C ALA A 68 -10.49 4.73 9.97
N ALA A 69 -10.10 5.97 10.27
CA ALA A 69 -8.82 6.27 10.91
C ALA A 69 -8.70 5.60 12.28
N ASP A 70 -9.75 5.70 13.11
CA ASP A 70 -9.80 5.06 14.42
C ASP A 70 -9.73 3.53 14.31
N HIS A 71 -10.47 2.93 13.36
CA HIS A 71 -10.44 1.48 13.07
C HIS A 71 -9.05 1.00 12.60
N LEU A 72 -8.38 1.78 11.74
CA LEU A 72 -7.05 1.44 11.23
C LEU A 72 -5.96 1.61 12.28
N GLU A 73 -6.11 2.53 13.24
CA GLU A 73 -5.14 2.73 14.32
C GLU A 73 -5.08 1.51 15.25
N LEU A 74 -6.21 0.86 15.52
CA LEU A 74 -6.27 -0.38 16.31
C LEU A 74 -5.44 -1.52 15.72
N THR A 75 -5.16 -1.46 14.43
CA THR A 75 -4.48 -2.53 13.68
C THR A 75 -3.20 -2.04 13.00
N ARG A 76 -2.68 -0.87 13.43
CA ARG A 76 -1.48 -0.26 12.87
C ARG A 76 -0.27 -1.14 13.13
N THR A 77 0.40 -1.52 12.04
CA THR A 77 1.63 -2.33 12.08
C THR A 77 2.89 -1.53 11.77
N ARG A 78 2.78 -0.45 10.97
CA ARG A 78 3.91 0.36 10.51
C ARG A 78 3.51 1.81 10.21
N GLY A 79 4.46 2.73 10.34
CA GLY A 79 4.31 4.15 9.98
C GLY A 79 3.57 4.99 11.02
N GLY A 80 3.39 6.27 10.69
CA GLY A 80 2.57 7.20 11.49
C GLY A 80 1.08 6.86 11.45
N PRO A 81 0.28 7.44 12.36
CA PRO A 81 -1.16 7.22 12.41
C PRO A 81 -1.83 7.65 11.11
N LYS A 82 -2.77 6.84 10.63
CA LYS A 82 -3.55 7.15 9.43
C LYS A 82 -4.67 8.10 9.81
N THR A 83 -4.41 9.40 9.72
CA THR A 83 -5.41 10.43 10.05
C THR A 83 -6.62 10.37 9.11
N ALA A 84 -7.76 10.93 9.52
CA ALA A 84 -8.95 11.05 8.67
C ALA A 84 -8.64 11.72 7.32
N LYS A 85 -7.79 12.76 7.33
CA LYS A 85 -7.34 13.45 6.11
C LYS A 85 -6.53 12.53 5.19
N SER A 86 -5.65 11.70 5.76
CA SER A 86 -4.90 10.70 4.98
C SER A 86 -5.83 9.65 4.37
N CYS A 87 -6.85 9.21 5.12
CA CYS A 87 -7.87 8.27 4.64
C CYS A 87 -8.69 8.86 3.50
N GLU A 88 -9.13 10.12 3.61
CA GLU A 88 -9.85 10.82 2.54
C GLU A 88 -9.00 10.94 1.26
N GLN A 89 -7.74 11.39 1.38
CA GLN A 89 -6.82 11.48 0.26
C GLN A 89 -6.57 10.11 -0.40
N LYS A 90 -6.43 9.06 0.43
CA LYS A 90 -6.29 7.69 -0.06
C LYS A 90 -7.55 7.27 -0.82
N TYR A 91 -8.74 7.50 -0.28
CA TYR A 91 -10.01 7.18 -0.95
C TYR A 91 -10.15 7.86 -2.32
N ARG A 92 -9.85 9.17 -2.40
CA ARG A 92 -9.85 9.91 -3.67
C ARG A 92 -8.89 9.29 -4.69
N THR A 93 -7.72 8.88 -4.24
CA THR A 93 -6.73 8.19 -5.07
C THR A 93 -7.28 6.85 -5.56
N LEU A 94 -7.84 6.02 -4.67
CA LEU A 94 -8.43 4.72 -5.03
C LEU A 94 -9.58 4.89 -6.05
N ARG A 95 -10.48 5.87 -5.87
CA ARG A 95 -11.58 6.14 -6.83
C ARG A 95 -11.06 6.58 -8.20
N LYS A 96 -10.04 7.45 -8.25
CA LYS A 96 -9.40 7.85 -9.51
C LYS A 96 -8.79 6.65 -10.22
N LEU A 97 -8.13 5.77 -9.48
CA LEU A 97 -7.50 4.56 -10.00
C LEU A 97 -8.53 3.55 -10.52
N TRP A 98 -9.66 3.41 -9.83
CA TRP A 98 -10.78 2.59 -10.28
C TRP A 98 -11.37 3.11 -11.59
N GLY A 99 -11.65 4.41 -11.69
CA GLY A 99 -12.13 5.00 -12.95
C GLY A 99 -11.14 4.85 -14.11
N LEU A 100 -9.83 4.91 -13.84
CA LEU A 100 -8.81 4.63 -14.85
C LEU A 100 -8.86 3.19 -15.36
N VAL A 101 -9.07 2.21 -14.47
CA VAL A 101 -9.21 0.80 -14.88
C VAL A 101 -10.49 0.61 -15.70
N ASP A 102 -11.59 1.26 -15.32
CA ASP A 102 -12.84 1.22 -16.08
C ASP A 102 -12.66 1.76 -17.51
N ILE A 103 -11.96 2.88 -17.66
CA ILE A 103 -11.58 3.43 -18.98
C ILE A 103 -10.71 2.43 -19.75
N ILE A 104 -9.69 1.84 -19.12
CA ILE A 104 -8.79 0.84 -19.74
C ILE A 104 -9.59 -0.35 -20.29
N MET A 105 -10.56 -0.86 -19.53
CA MET A 105 -11.40 -1.97 -19.98
C MET A 105 -12.33 -1.59 -21.15
N GLY A 106 -12.66 -0.31 -21.29
CA GLY A 106 -13.39 0.22 -22.44
C GLY A 106 -12.54 0.42 -23.70
N VAL A 107 -11.20 0.38 -23.61
CA VAL A 107 -10.32 0.53 -24.78
C VAL A 107 -10.32 -0.77 -25.58
N SER A 108 -10.84 -0.72 -26.81
CA SER A 108 -10.83 -1.87 -27.73
C SER A 108 -9.41 -2.37 -27.98
N GLY A 109 -9.25 -3.69 -27.92
CA GLY A 109 -7.97 -4.36 -28.09
C GLY A 109 -7.11 -4.43 -26.83
N TRP A 110 -7.55 -3.86 -25.70
CA TRP A 110 -6.87 -4.00 -24.41
C TRP A 110 -7.56 -5.05 -23.55
N SER A 111 -6.76 -5.83 -22.82
CA SER A 111 -7.25 -6.81 -21.85
C SER A 111 -6.74 -6.46 -20.48
N TRP A 112 -7.62 -6.28 -19.49
CA TRP A 112 -7.21 -6.03 -18.11
C TRP A 112 -7.52 -7.25 -17.22
N SER A 113 -6.66 -7.48 -16.24
CA SER A 113 -6.84 -8.48 -15.19
C SER A 113 -6.45 -7.94 -13.82
N GLU A 114 -7.17 -8.35 -12.77
CA GLU A 114 -6.88 -7.95 -11.39
C GLU A 114 -5.49 -8.35 -10.91
N LYS A 115 -4.94 -9.44 -11.45
CA LYS A 115 -3.66 -10.00 -11.04
C LYS A 115 -2.49 -9.35 -11.78
N ASP A 116 -2.62 -9.15 -13.08
CA ASP A 116 -1.49 -8.81 -13.95
C ASP A 116 -1.64 -7.42 -14.62
N GLY A 117 -2.78 -6.74 -14.42
CA GLY A 117 -3.07 -5.45 -15.06
C GLY A 117 -3.38 -5.63 -16.54
N VAL A 118 -2.90 -4.69 -17.37
CA VAL A 118 -3.22 -4.62 -18.82
C VAL A 118 -2.45 -5.63 -19.68
N LYS A 119 -1.40 -6.27 -19.13
CA LYS A 119 -0.47 -7.15 -19.86
C LYS A 119 -0.11 -6.60 -21.24
N VAL A 120 0.51 -5.41 -21.26
CA VAL A 120 0.85 -4.74 -22.52
C VAL A 120 1.80 -5.60 -23.35
N THR A 121 1.31 -6.09 -24.49
CA THR A 121 2.10 -6.87 -25.45
C THR A 121 2.89 -5.93 -26.39
N PRO A 122 3.92 -6.42 -27.11
CA PRO A 122 4.66 -5.60 -28.06
C PRO A 122 3.78 -4.92 -29.12
N ALA A 123 2.68 -5.56 -29.53
CA ALA A 123 1.73 -4.99 -30.49
C ALA A 123 0.90 -3.83 -29.91
N MET A 124 0.71 -3.79 -28.59
CA MET A 124 -0.09 -2.79 -27.88
C MET A 124 0.77 -1.66 -27.31
N GLN A 125 2.09 -1.82 -27.37
CA GLN A 125 3.09 -0.93 -26.78
C GLN A 125 2.91 0.53 -27.20
N SER A 126 2.76 0.79 -28.51
CA SER A 126 2.62 2.16 -29.04
C SER A 126 1.34 2.84 -28.53
N SER A 127 0.21 2.13 -28.60
CA SER A 127 -1.08 2.64 -28.12
C SER A 127 -1.07 2.90 -26.61
N TRP A 128 -0.42 2.01 -25.85
CA TRP A 128 -0.24 2.18 -24.41
C TRP A 128 0.63 3.39 -24.05
N ASP A 129 1.76 3.59 -24.72
CA ASP A 129 2.65 4.73 -24.47
C ASP A 129 1.98 6.08 -24.81
N ASP A 130 1.25 6.15 -25.93
CA ASP A 130 0.48 7.34 -26.30
C ASP A 130 -0.59 7.68 -25.25
N TRP A 131 -1.27 6.66 -24.72
CA TRP A 131 -2.29 6.84 -23.70
C TRP A 131 -1.71 7.20 -22.33
N VAL A 132 -0.58 6.60 -21.95
CA VAL A 132 0.16 6.93 -20.72
C VAL A 132 0.71 8.35 -20.73
N ARG A 133 1.02 8.91 -21.91
CA ARG A 133 1.46 10.31 -22.04
C ARG A 133 0.39 11.29 -21.56
N VAL A 134 -0.90 10.97 -21.76
CA VAL A 134 -2.03 11.78 -21.31
C VAL A 134 -2.60 11.32 -19.95
N ASN A 135 -2.41 10.04 -19.58
CA ASN A 135 -2.85 9.44 -18.32
C ASN A 135 -1.67 8.89 -17.51
N THR A 136 -0.85 9.79 -16.96
CA THR A 136 0.42 9.44 -16.29
C THR A 136 0.24 8.50 -15.09
N ASP A 137 -0.88 8.59 -14.38
CA ASP A 137 -1.20 7.70 -13.25
C ASP A 137 -1.40 6.24 -13.68
N ALA A 138 -1.73 6.01 -14.95
CA ALA A 138 -2.02 4.68 -15.44
C ALA A 138 -0.77 3.85 -15.74
N LYS A 139 0.42 4.47 -15.72
CA LYS A 139 1.73 3.79 -15.76
C LYS A 139 1.80 2.61 -14.81
N ARG A 140 1.19 2.74 -13.62
CA ARG A 140 1.19 1.70 -12.59
C ARG A 140 0.50 0.42 -13.01
N PHE A 141 -0.43 0.45 -13.98
CA PHE A 141 -1.24 -0.71 -14.38
C PHE A 141 -0.66 -1.51 -15.55
N ARG A 142 0.45 -1.07 -16.13
CA ARG A 142 1.05 -1.68 -17.34
C ARG A 142 1.28 -3.18 -17.19
N ASN A 143 1.81 -3.62 -16.04
CA ASN A 143 2.09 -5.01 -15.71
C ASN A 143 1.88 -5.29 -14.21
N LYS A 144 1.01 -4.49 -13.57
CA LYS A 144 0.70 -4.66 -12.15
C LYS A 144 -0.80 -4.65 -12.01
N GLY A 145 -1.30 -5.77 -11.52
CA GLY A 145 -2.68 -5.89 -11.11
C GLY A 145 -3.03 -4.95 -9.97
N TRP A 146 -4.32 -4.80 -9.75
CA TRP A 146 -4.85 -4.06 -8.62
C TRP A 146 -5.96 -4.89 -7.98
N PRO A 147 -5.64 -5.65 -6.92
CA PRO A 147 -6.57 -6.62 -6.30
C PRO A 147 -7.73 -5.94 -5.54
N PHE A 148 -7.80 -4.61 -5.62
CA PHE A 148 -8.84 -3.80 -5.01
C PHE A 148 -9.91 -3.37 -6.01
N TYR A 149 -9.74 -3.65 -7.31
CA TYR A 149 -10.69 -3.19 -8.31
C TYR A 149 -12.10 -3.75 -8.07
N ALA A 150 -12.25 -5.07 -7.87
CA ALA A 150 -13.55 -5.68 -7.58
C ALA A 150 -14.13 -5.30 -6.21
N LEU A 151 -13.29 -4.81 -5.29
CA LEU A 151 -13.71 -4.36 -3.96
C LEU A 151 -14.14 -2.88 -3.95
N MET A 152 -13.82 -2.14 -5.01
CA MET A 152 -14.20 -0.74 -5.14
C MET A 152 -15.58 -0.63 -5.80
N PHE A 153 -16.40 0.25 -5.24
CA PHE A 153 -17.79 0.49 -5.63
C PHE A 153 -17.95 1.93 -6.15
#